data_AF-A0A382VBQ3-F1
#
_entry.id   AF-A0A382VBQ3-F1
#
_cell.length_a   1.000
_cell.length_b   1.000
_cell.length_c   1.000
_cell.angle_alpha   90.00
_cell.angle_beta   90.00
_cell.angle_gamma   90.00
#
_symmetry.space_group_name_H-M   'P 1'
#
loop_
_entity.id
_entity.type
_entity.pdbx_description
1 polymer ?
#
loop_
_entity_poly.entity_id
_entity_poly.type
_entity_poly.pdbx_seq_one_letter_code
_entity_poly.pdbx_strand_id
1 'polypeptide(L)' 'MKVLFVYPNHKGMNMLPPAVGLLSACLKREGHVVSLFDTTHYNSVKIDGEEDYTDSDESKSDRLM' A
#
# COMPACT_ATOMS: atom_id res chain seq x y z
N MET A 1 -15.91 -10.36 -13.11
CA MET A 1 -14.44 -10.37 -13.34
C MET A 1 -13.73 -10.31 -12.00
N LYS A 2 -12.54 -10.90 -11.87
CA LYS A 2 -11.68 -10.78 -10.67
C LYS A 2 -10.71 -9.63 -10.89
N VAL A 3 -10.61 -8.72 -9.92
CA VAL A 3 -9.74 -7.53 -9.97
C VAL A 3 -8.86 -7.51 -8.73
N LEU A 4 -7.55 -7.38 -8.92
CA LEU A 4 -6.58 -7.25 -7.84
C LEU A 4 -5.98 -5.84 -7.91
N PHE A 5 -6.13 -5.07 -6.84
CA PHE A 5 -5.36 -3.84 -6.65
C PHE A 5 -4.02 -4.19 -6.02
N VAL A 6 -2.95 -3.70 -6.63
CA VAL A 6 -1.61 -3.78 -6.07
C VAL A 6 -1.28 -2.41 -5.50
N TYR A 7 -1.04 -2.34 -4.20
CA TYR A 7 -0.59 -1.14 -3.51
C TYR A 7 0.86 -1.33 -3.09
N PRO A 8 1.82 -1.01 -4.00
CA PRO A 8 3.24 -1.08 -3.71
C PRO A 8 3.62 0.12 -2.85
N ASN A 9 3.43 -0.02 -1.55
CA ASN A 9 3.82 0.98 -0.56
C ASN A 9 4.93 0.39 0.29
N HIS A 10 6.00 1.16 0.47
CA HIS A 10 7.08 0.84 1.39
C HIS A 10 6.78 1.48 2.75
N LYS A 11 7.19 0.80 3.82
CA LYS A 11 6.86 1.04 5.24
C LYS A 11 6.36 2.45 5.57
N GLY A 12 5.03 2.58 5.64
CA GLY A 12 4.35 3.79 6.13
C GLY A 12 4.61 5.06 5.31
N MET A 13 5.31 4.99 4.16
CA MET A 13 5.70 6.18 3.40
C MET A 13 4.48 7.00 3.02
N ASN A 14 3.42 6.31 2.57
CA ASN A 14 2.15 6.91 2.19
C ASN A 14 0.95 6.17 2.78
N MET A 15 -0.09 6.92 3.13
CA MET A 15 -1.39 6.37 3.45
C MET A 15 -2.09 5.88 2.17
N LEU A 16 -2.78 4.74 2.24
CA LEU A 16 -3.56 4.22 1.11
C LEU A 16 -4.53 5.31 0.59
N PRO A 17 -4.46 5.68 -0.70
CA PRO A 17 -5.30 6.76 -1.23
C PRO A 17 -6.80 6.41 -1.14
N PRO A 18 -7.66 7.34 -0.70
CA PRO A 18 -9.11 7.13 -0.66
C PRO A 18 -9.72 6.73 -2.01
N ALA A 19 -9.09 7.13 -3.12
CA ALA A 19 -9.49 6.77 -4.48
C ALA A 19 -9.51 5.24 -4.71
N VAL A 20 -8.63 4.48 -4.06
CA VAL A 20 -8.61 3.01 -4.15
C VAL A 20 -9.89 2.43 -3.53
N GLY A 21 -10.33 2.98 -2.40
CA GLY A 21 -11.59 2.61 -1.75
C GLY A 21 -12.81 2.93 -2.62
N LEU A 22 -12.85 4.13 -3.19
CA LEU A 22 -13.92 4.56 -4.09
C LEU A 22 -14.04 3.66 -5.33
N LEU A 23 -12.91 3.37 -5.97
CA LEU A 23 -12.89 2.48 -7.14
C LEU A 23 -13.30 1.06 -6.77
N SER A 24 -12.85 0.54 -5.62
CA SER A 24 -13.29 -0.77 -5.10
C SER A 24 -14.80 -0.85 -4.96
N ALA A 25 -15.42 0.20 -4.40
CA ALA A 25 -16.86 0.27 -4.19
C ALA A 25 -17.63 0.27 -5.53
N CYS A 26 -17.19 1.05 -6.52
CA CYS A 26 -17.79 1.06 -7.85
C CYS A 26 -17.71 -0.31 -8.52
N LEU A 27 -16.55 -0.97 -8.51
CA LEU A 27 -16.37 -2.28 -9.13
C LEU A 27 -17.21 -3.37 -8.46
N LYS A 28 -17.30 -3.35 -7.11
CA LYS A 28 -18.15 -4.28 -6.37
C LYS A 28 -19.64 -4.08 -6.70
N ARG A 29 -20.08 -2.83 -6.87
CA ARG A 29 -21.47 -2.51 -7.28
C ARG A 29 -21.81 -3.11 -8.65
N GLU A 30 -20.86 -3.13 -9.58
CA GLU A 30 -21.02 -3.74 -10.92
C GLU A 30 -20.81 -5.28 -10.93
N GLY A 31 -20.77 -5.92 -9.75
CA GLY A 31 -20.67 -7.38 -9.63
C GLY A 31 -19.27 -7.95 -9.85
N HIS A 32 -18.22 -7.14 -9.69
CA HIS A 32 -16.84 -7.63 -9.74
C HIS A 32 -16.34 -8.10 -8.36
N VAL A 33 -15.46 -9.11 -8.37
CA VAL A 33 -14.77 -9.59 -7.18
C VAL A 33 -13.45 -8.82 -7.07
N VAL A 34 -13.30 -8.02 -6.02
CA VAL A 34 -12.14 -7.12 -5.83
C VAL A 34 -11.35 -7.52 -4.60
N SER A 35 -10.03 -7.56 -4.73
CA SER A 35 -9.08 -7.79 -3.63
C SER A 35 -7.97 -6.75 -3.65
N LEU A 36 -7.31 -6.53 -2.51
CA LEU A 36 -6.17 -5.63 -2.36
C LEU A 36 -4.96 -6.44 -1.92
N PHE A 37 -3.85 -6.27 -2.62
CA PHE A 37 -2.52 -6.71 -2.22
C PHE A 37 -1.74 -5.48 -1.76
N ASP A 38 -1.59 -5.36 -0.43
CA ASP A 38 -0.97 -4.23 0.24
C ASP A 38 0.42 -4.63 0.76
N THR A 39 1.46 -3.92 0.31
CA THR A 39 2.85 -4.18 0.74
C THR A 39 3.33 -3.31 1.89
N THR A 40 2.48 -2.43 2.45
CA THR A 40 2.87 -1.42 3.46
C THR A 40 3.60 -2.01 4.67
N HIS A 41 3.23 -3.23 5.09
CA HIS A 41 3.80 -3.89 6.26
C HIS A 41 4.76 -5.04 5.92
N TYR A 42 5.24 -5.11 4.68
CA TYR A 42 6.25 -6.10 4.33
C TYR A 42 7.61 -5.64 4.86
N ASN A 43 8.26 -6.49 5.67
CA ASN A 43 9.48 -6.16 6.43
C ASN A 43 10.66 -5.71 5.57
N SER A 44 10.75 -6.25 4.35
CA SER A 44 11.71 -5.86 3.33
C SER A 44 11.07 -6.03 1.96
N VAL A 45 11.19 -5.00 1.13
CA VAL A 45 10.91 -5.07 -0.30
C VAL A 45 12.23 -4.96 -1.03
N LYS A 46 12.50 -5.91 -1.93
CA LYS A 46 13.66 -5.83 -2.83
C LYS A 46 13.28 -4.92 -3.98
N ILE A 47 13.82 -3.71 -4.00
CA ILE A 47 13.72 -2.79 -5.14
C ILE A 47 15.07 -2.86 -5.84
N ASP A 48 15.07 -3.27 -7.10
CA ASP A 48 16.28 -3.39 -7.94
C ASP A 48 17.42 -4.27 -7.35
N GLY A 49 17.06 -5.25 -6.51
CA GLY A 49 18.01 -6.20 -5.93
C GLY A 49 18.60 -5.80 -4.57
N GLU A 50 18.30 -4.59 -4.10
CA GLU A 50 18.69 -4.12 -2.76
C GLU A 50 17.51 -4.24 -1.79
N GLU A 51 17.79 -4.71 -0.58
CA GLU A 51 16.80 -4.79 0.49
C GLU A 51 16.66 -3.41 1.13
N ASP A 52 15.53 -2.76 0.90
CA ASP A 52 15.23 -1.47 1.53
C ASP A 52 14.60 -1.72 2.91
N TYR A 53 15.32 -1.29 3.95
CA TYR A 53 14.92 -1.44 5.35
C TYR A 53 14.25 -0.19 5.92
N THR A 54 14.23 0.93 5.19
CA THR A 54 13.82 2.25 5.73
C THR A 54 12.39 2.23 6.25
N ASP A 55 12.25 2.43 7.56
CA ASP A 55 10.98 2.72 8.23
C ASP A 55 10.82 4.24 8.30
N SER A 56 9.96 4.79 7.44
CA SER A 56 9.83 6.24 7.31
C SER A 56 9.02 6.88 8.44
N ASP A 57 8.20 6.12 9.17
CA ASP A 57 7.40 6.62 10.28
C ASP A 57 8.25 6.87 11.52
N GLU A 58 9.25 6.01 11.77
CA GLU A 58 10.24 6.23 12.85
C GLU A 58 11.00 7.55 12.65
N SER A 59 11.39 7.86 11.40
CA SER A 59 12.09 9.10 11.06
C SER A 59 11.26 10.37 11.26
N LYS A 60 9.92 10.27 11.21
CA LYS A 60 9.02 11.42 11.40
C LYS A 60 8.73 11.67 12.87
N SER A 61 8.61 10.63 13.68
CA SER A 61 8.53 10.77 15.15
C SER A 61 9.78 11.43 15.72
N ASP A 62 10.97 11.04 15.24
CA ASP A 62 12.24 11.61 15.72
C ASP A 62 12.45 13.08 15.33
N ARG A 63 11.79 13.53 14.25
CA ARG A 63 11.81 14.96 13.84
C ARG A 63 10.77 15.81 14.57
N LEU A 64 9.85 15.18 15.31
CA LEU A 64 8.84 15.87 16.13
C LEU A 64 9.21 15.95 17.61
N MET A 65 10.24 15.24 18.06
CA MET A 65 10.86 15.37 19.39
C MET A 65 12.01 16.39 19.39
#